data_AF-A0A7C6DA55-F1
#
_entry.id   AF-A0A7C6DA55-F1
#
_cell.length_a   1.000
_cell.length_b   1.000
_cell.length_c   1.000
_cell.angle_alpha   90.00
_cell.angle_beta   90.00
_cell.angle_gamma   90.00
#
_symmetry.space_group_name_H-M   'P 1'
#
loop_
_entity.id
_entity.type
_entity.pdbx_description
1 polymer ?
#
loop_
_entity_poly.entity_id
_entity_poly.type
_entity_poly.pdbx_seq_one_letter_code
_entity_poly.pdbx_strand_id
1 'polypeptide(L)'
;MSRKRSNLNKKLNRILLFMTALLAVLIVIVYIDTYKSSNNKIANNSSGISESGESHDNNSIPSEDSNNAASEDITSSPEPSIPAPSEDTAVENADPEVESIPIVLAFAGDVNFDEDSKPVARYDRENKGILGGISKELVDEMNEADIFMLNNEFAYSTRGTEIKEKSYTFRAHPKRVGILKEMGADIVSLANNHALDFGVEALLDTFTTLEEAGIDYVGAGINMDRAKAPVYYTIGDTTIAYVAASHVIYAMDWYATDTRPGMIGTYDPALFVTSIKEAKENSDFVVVYVHWGKERTHEPVDYQKNLAKIYIDAGADAVIGCHPHVMQGIEFYKGKTIAYSLGNYWFNSSKRESGLLKIYLHPDGTTETQLLPAMNDNTYTYLITDEDARQSYYKFMEDISFDVSFDENGFVSPK
;
A
#
# COMPACT_ATOMS: atom_id res chain seq x y z
N MET A 1 18.78 -56.72 9.98
CA MET A 1 18.49 -55.26 9.96
C MET A 1 18.08 -54.66 11.33
N SER A 2 17.59 -55.43 12.31
CA SER A 2 17.06 -54.88 13.59
C SER A 2 18.11 -54.23 14.52
N ARG A 3 19.33 -54.78 14.63
CA ARG A 3 20.36 -54.30 15.57
C ARG A 3 20.95 -52.91 15.23
N LYS A 4 21.01 -52.55 13.93
CA LYS A 4 21.51 -51.23 13.47
C LYS A 4 20.52 -50.09 13.76
N ARG A 5 19.21 -50.34 13.66
CA ARG A 5 18.16 -49.34 13.98
C ARG A 5 18.12 -49.03 15.49
N SER A 6 18.32 -50.03 16.35
CA SER A 6 18.35 -49.85 17.81
C SER A 6 19.49 -48.93 18.28
N ASN A 7 20.68 -49.06 17.70
CA ASN A 7 21.83 -48.22 18.06
C ASN A 7 21.71 -46.79 17.54
N LEU A 8 21.05 -46.58 16.39
CA LEU A 8 20.80 -45.25 15.84
C LEU A 8 19.84 -44.45 16.73
N ASN A 9 18.76 -45.09 17.20
CA ASN A 9 17.78 -44.45 18.09
C ASN A 9 18.38 -44.06 19.45
N LYS A 10 19.31 -44.86 19.99
CA LYS A 10 20.03 -44.49 21.23
C LYS A 10 20.96 -43.28 21.03
N LYS A 11 21.58 -43.15 19.85
CA LYS A 11 22.46 -42.01 19.52
C LYS A 11 21.64 -40.73 19.33
N LEU A 12 20.50 -40.82 18.63
CA LEU A 12 19.53 -39.72 18.48
C LEU A 12 18.97 -39.25 19.82
N ASN A 13 18.56 -40.16 20.71
CA ASN A 13 18.06 -39.77 22.04
C ASN A 13 19.12 -39.08 22.89
N ARG A 14 20.40 -39.47 22.79
CA ARG A 14 21.51 -38.78 23.47
C ARG A 14 21.77 -37.39 22.92
N ILE A 15 21.67 -37.21 21.60
CA ILE A 15 21.80 -35.89 20.96
C ILE A 15 20.64 -34.98 21.37
N LEU A 16 19.41 -35.51 21.39
CA LEU A 16 18.24 -34.76 21.80
C LEU A 16 18.33 -34.33 23.27
N LEU A 17 18.73 -35.22 24.18
CA LEU A 17 18.98 -34.90 25.59
C LEU A 17 20.08 -33.84 25.78
N PHE A 18 21.11 -33.86 24.93
CA PHE A 18 22.17 -32.87 24.98
C PHE A 18 21.67 -31.49 24.50
N MET A 19 20.89 -31.45 23.41
CA MET A 19 20.31 -30.20 22.91
C MET A 19 19.30 -29.59 23.88
N THR A 20 18.46 -30.40 24.54
CA THR A 20 17.52 -29.89 25.55
C THR A 20 18.24 -29.36 26.79
N ALA A 21 19.33 -30.00 27.22
CA ALA A 21 20.16 -29.49 28.31
C ALA A 21 20.84 -28.17 27.92
N LEU A 22 21.36 -28.06 26.69
CA LEU A 22 21.98 -26.82 26.19
C LEU A 22 20.97 -25.66 26.14
N LEU A 23 19.75 -25.94 25.67
CA LEU A 23 18.66 -24.96 25.62
C LEU A 23 18.26 -24.48 27.02
N ALA A 24 18.18 -25.39 27.99
CA ALA A 24 17.88 -25.04 29.38
C ALA A 24 18.96 -24.11 29.98
N VAL A 25 20.24 -24.38 29.68
CA VAL A 25 21.35 -23.50 30.12
C VAL A 25 21.25 -22.12 29.47
N LEU A 26 20.94 -22.03 28.18
CA LEU A 26 20.75 -20.76 27.48
C LEU A 26 19.60 -19.94 28.07
N ILE A 27 18.48 -20.58 28.40
CA ILE A 27 17.33 -19.93 29.04
C ILE A 27 17.73 -19.36 30.41
N VAL A 28 18.51 -20.09 31.20
CA VAL A 28 19.02 -19.62 32.50
C VAL A 28 19.97 -18.44 32.33
N ILE A 29 20.85 -18.46 31.32
CA ILE A 29 21.78 -17.35 31.04
C ILE A 29 20.98 -16.09 30.68
N VAL A 30 20.03 -16.19 29.74
CA VAL A 30 19.17 -15.08 29.33
C VAL A 30 18.40 -14.52 30.53
N TYR A 31 17.81 -15.39 31.36
CA TYR A 31 17.09 -14.99 32.56
C TYR A 31 17.99 -14.23 33.56
N ILE A 32 19.21 -14.70 33.81
CA ILE A 32 20.17 -14.02 34.69
C ILE A 32 20.53 -12.64 34.13
N ASP A 33 20.72 -12.53 32.81
CA ASP A 33 21.09 -11.27 32.17
C ASP A 33 19.93 -10.26 32.21
N THR A 34 18.69 -10.73 32.00
CA THR A 34 17.49 -9.89 32.13
C THR A 34 17.31 -9.43 33.57
N TYR A 35 17.53 -10.31 34.54
CA TYR A 35 17.43 -10.01 35.97
C TYR A 35 18.47 -8.97 36.42
N LYS A 36 19.73 -9.11 35.97
CA LYS A 36 20.79 -8.13 36.23
C LYS A 36 20.50 -6.76 35.60
N SER A 37 19.99 -6.74 34.37
CA SER A 37 19.61 -5.51 33.67
C SER A 37 18.48 -4.75 34.38
N SER A 38 17.46 -5.47 34.88
CA SER A 38 16.39 -4.88 35.67
C SER A 38 16.88 -4.30 37.01
N ASN A 39 17.78 -4.99 37.72
CA ASN A 39 18.30 -4.46 39.00
C ASN A 39 19.22 -3.24 38.83
N ASN A 40 19.98 -3.16 37.73
CA ASN A 40 20.79 -1.97 37.44
C ASN A 40 19.94 -0.72 37.11
N LYS A 41 18.74 -0.89 36.54
CA LYS A 41 17.80 0.22 36.33
C LYS A 41 17.18 0.74 37.62
N ILE A 42 17.03 -0.10 38.64
CA ILE A 42 16.47 0.29 39.95
C ILE A 42 17.51 1.05 40.79
N ALA A 43 18.79 0.68 40.71
CA ALA A 43 19.86 1.36 41.46
C ALA A 43 20.10 2.82 40.99
N ASN A 44 20.00 3.10 39.69
CA ASN A 44 20.27 4.43 39.12
C ASN A 44 19.15 5.46 39.30
N ASN A 45 17.96 5.04 39.75
CA ASN A 45 16.82 5.95 39.98
C ASN A 45 16.70 6.44 41.44
N SER A 46 17.68 6.12 42.31
CA SER A 46 17.62 6.46 43.75
C SER A 46 18.61 7.55 44.21
N SER A 47 19.36 8.17 43.30
CA SER A 47 20.31 9.25 43.65
C SER A 47 20.06 10.51 42.81
N GLY A 48 19.21 11.41 43.29
CA GLY A 48 19.02 12.70 42.63
C GLY A 48 17.93 13.59 43.25
N ILE A 49 18.01 13.91 44.55
CA ILE A 49 17.31 15.07 45.14
C ILE A 49 18.22 15.77 46.14
N SER A 50 18.46 17.07 45.89
CA SER A 50 18.80 18.20 46.79
C SER A 50 19.68 19.20 46.01
N GLU A 51 19.61 20.52 46.14
CA GLU A 51 18.66 21.51 46.68
C GLU A 51 19.25 22.90 46.34
N SER A 52 18.48 23.98 46.55
CA SER A 52 18.87 25.41 46.65
C SER A 52 19.20 26.16 45.34
N GLY A 53 18.79 27.42 45.13
CA GLY A 53 18.03 28.38 45.95
C GLY A 53 18.15 29.79 45.34
N GLU A 54 17.12 30.64 45.54
CA GLU A 54 17.12 32.13 45.63
C GLU A 54 17.70 32.97 44.45
N SER A 55 17.24 34.18 44.05
CA SER A 55 16.32 35.22 44.55
C SER A 55 16.25 36.39 43.53
N HIS A 56 15.27 37.31 43.71
CA HIS A 56 15.18 38.72 43.24
C HIS A 56 14.94 39.01 41.73
N ASP A 57 14.23 40.05 41.29
CA ASP A 57 13.32 41.05 41.85
C ASP A 57 12.62 41.79 40.67
N ASN A 58 11.36 42.21 40.88
CA ASN A 58 10.63 43.39 40.38
C ASN A 58 11.04 44.12 39.07
N ASN A 59 10.07 44.35 38.16
CA ASN A 59 9.38 45.65 38.12
C ASN A 59 8.17 45.72 37.17
N SER A 60 7.27 46.62 37.56
CA SER A 60 5.89 46.87 37.11
C SER A 60 5.80 48.05 36.11
N ILE A 61 4.84 47.97 35.15
CA ILE A 61 3.74 48.92 34.75
C ILE A 61 4.12 50.44 34.64
N PRO A 62 3.70 51.26 33.63
CA PRO A 62 2.28 51.40 33.25
C PRO A 62 1.86 51.84 31.83
N SER A 63 0.55 51.64 31.62
CA SER A 63 -0.38 52.29 30.68
C SER A 63 -0.66 53.76 30.99
N GLU A 64 -1.08 54.56 29.98
CA GLU A 64 -2.18 55.55 29.98
C GLU A 64 -2.12 56.40 28.67
N ASP A 65 -3.20 56.47 27.87
CA ASP A 65 -4.25 57.54 27.81
C ASP A 65 -3.77 58.77 26.98
N SER A 66 -4.53 59.61 26.27
CA SER A 66 -5.90 59.71 25.74
C SER A 66 -5.96 61.03 24.92
N ASN A 67 -7.06 61.25 24.17
CA ASN A 67 -7.70 62.53 23.85
C ASN A 67 -7.40 63.35 22.56
N ASN A 68 -8.49 63.50 21.78
CA ASN A 68 -9.16 64.73 21.30
C ASN A 68 -8.46 65.68 20.32
N ALA A 69 -9.13 66.49 19.49
CA ALA A 69 -10.48 66.60 18.92
C ALA A 69 -10.50 67.94 18.13
N ALA A 70 -11.42 68.06 17.16
CA ALA A 70 -11.98 69.30 16.58
C ALA A 70 -11.02 70.14 15.68
N SER A 71 -11.45 70.90 14.66
CA SER A 71 -12.73 71.59 14.44
C SER A 71 -12.83 72.15 13.00
N GLU A 72 -14.06 72.10 12.44
CA GLU A 72 -14.81 73.17 11.72
C GLU A 72 -14.36 73.69 10.34
N ASP A 73 -15.21 74.23 9.44
CA ASP A 73 -16.67 74.22 9.15
C ASP A 73 -16.86 75.14 7.89
N ILE A 74 -18.07 75.16 7.29
CA ILE A 74 -18.74 76.27 6.57
C ILE A 74 -18.91 76.26 5.02
N THR A 75 -20.12 75.83 4.59
CA THR A 75 -21.13 76.42 3.62
C THR A 75 -20.78 76.62 2.13
N SER A 76 -21.66 76.61 1.10
CA SER A 76 -23.11 76.86 0.96
C SER A 76 -23.67 76.34 -0.41
N SER A 77 -24.96 76.00 -0.46
CA SER A 77 -25.84 75.53 -1.58
C SER A 77 -26.05 76.55 -2.75
N PRO A 78 -26.82 76.32 -3.87
CA PRO A 78 -28.02 75.46 -4.05
C PRO A 78 -28.16 74.61 -5.36
N GLU A 79 -29.18 73.73 -5.33
CA GLU A 79 -29.69 72.79 -6.36
C GLU A 79 -30.19 73.41 -7.69
N PRO A 80 -30.32 72.59 -8.75
CA PRO A 80 -31.67 72.12 -9.15
C PRO A 80 -31.78 70.62 -9.58
N SER A 81 -32.89 70.05 -9.14
CA SER A 81 -33.65 68.80 -9.45
C SER A 81 -33.57 68.07 -10.82
N ILE A 82 -33.49 66.71 -10.72
CA ILE A 82 -34.10 65.58 -11.51
C ILE A 82 -33.42 65.18 -12.85
N PRO A 83 -33.33 63.87 -13.27
CA PRO A 83 -33.97 62.63 -12.76
C PRO A 83 -33.04 61.47 -12.39
N ALA A 84 -33.59 60.49 -11.65
CA ALA A 84 -32.95 59.22 -11.32
C ALA A 84 -32.74 58.30 -12.54
N PRO A 85 -31.61 57.58 -12.61
CA PRO A 85 -31.50 56.34 -13.38
C PRO A 85 -31.51 55.11 -12.46
N SER A 86 -32.36 54.18 -12.88
CA SER A 86 -32.45 52.74 -12.61
C SER A 86 -31.37 52.08 -11.74
N GLU A 87 -31.85 51.28 -10.77
CA GLU A 87 -31.12 50.15 -10.18
C GLU A 87 -30.61 49.24 -11.30
N ASP A 88 -29.33 49.37 -11.63
CA ASP A 88 -28.58 48.34 -12.34
C ASP A 88 -28.21 47.29 -11.30
N THR A 89 -28.94 46.18 -11.31
CA THR A 89 -28.52 44.96 -10.64
C THR A 89 -27.18 44.55 -11.21
N ALA A 90 -26.10 44.83 -10.49
CA ALA A 90 -24.81 44.22 -10.71
C ALA A 90 -24.99 42.71 -10.48
N VAL A 91 -25.24 41.97 -11.55
CA VAL A 91 -25.09 40.53 -11.58
C VAL A 91 -23.59 40.30 -11.44
N GLU A 92 -23.18 39.99 -10.21
CA GLU A 92 -21.88 39.43 -9.91
C GLU A 92 -21.76 38.15 -10.74
N ASN A 93 -21.06 38.24 -11.88
CA ASN A 93 -20.70 37.06 -12.65
C ASN A 93 -19.72 36.29 -11.79
N ALA A 94 -20.23 35.39 -10.95
CA ALA A 94 -19.44 34.29 -10.44
C ALA A 94 -18.87 33.57 -11.67
N ASP A 95 -17.54 33.60 -11.78
CA ASP A 95 -16.81 32.70 -12.66
C ASP A 95 -17.37 31.30 -12.41
N PRO A 96 -17.76 30.51 -13.44
CA PRO A 96 -18.23 29.16 -13.19
C PRO A 96 -17.16 28.47 -12.35
N GLU A 97 -17.55 27.97 -11.16
CA GLU A 97 -16.70 27.07 -10.39
C GLU A 97 -16.26 25.99 -11.37
N VAL A 98 -14.98 26.04 -11.77
CA VAL A 98 -14.37 24.95 -12.49
C VAL A 98 -14.38 23.83 -11.47
N GLU A 99 -15.34 22.91 -11.60
CA GLU A 99 -15.36 21.68 -10.82
C GLU A 99 -14.00 21.04 -11.00
N SER A 100 -13.19 21.14 -9.97
CA SER A 100 -11.82 20.69 -9.97
C SER A 100 -11.86 19.17 -9.90
N ILE A 101 -11.60 18.52 -11.03
CA ILE A 101 -11.72 17.07 -11.21
C ILE A 101 -10.72 16.37 -10.27
N PRO A 102 -11.14 15.35 -9.49
CA PRO A 102 -10.22 14.61 -8.61
C PRO A 102 -9.17 13.83 -9.40
N ILE A 103 -8.00 13.64 -8.80
CA ILE A 103 -7.02 12.65 -9.27
C ILE A 103 -7.51 11.26 -8.87
N VAL A 104 -7.50 10.32 -9.80
CA VAL A 104 -8.01 8.96 -9.59
C VAL A 104 -6.87 7.95 -9.59
N LEU A 105 -6.64 7.32 -8.45
CA LEU A 105 -5.69 6.22 -8.30
C LEU A 105 -6.43 4.88 -8.34
N ALA A 106 -6.02 3.95 -9.21
CA ALA A 106 -6.61 2.62 -9.29
C ALA A 106 -5.65 1.52 -8.84
N PHE A 107 -6.19 0.50 -8.19
CA PHE A 107 -5.45 -0.62 -7.64
C PHE A 107 -6.13 -1.95 -7.94
N ALA A 108 -5.35 -2.89 -8.46
CA ALA A 108 -5.73 -4.28 -8.64
C ALA A 108 -4.81 -5.19 -7.84
N GLY A 109 -5.27 -6.42 -7.56
CA GLY A 109 -4.48 -7.44 -6.88
C GLY A 109 -3.55 -8.22 -7.80
N ASP A 110 -3.43 -9.53 -7.56
CA ASP A 110 -2.42 -10.38 -8.19
C ASP A 110 -2.71 -10.67 -9.67
N VAL A 111 -1.72 -10.50 -10.53
CA VAL A 111 -1.73 -10.98 -11.93
C VAL A 111 -0.59 -11.96 -12.17
N ASN A 112 -0.80 -12.91 -13.10
CA ASN A 112 0.19 -13.93 -13.42
C ASN A 112 0.28 -14.16 -14.94
N PHE A 113 1.43 -13.81 -15.51
CA PHE A 113 1.72 -13.98 -16.95
C PHE A 113 2.70 -15.11 -17.24
N ASP A 114 2.83 -16.07 -16.33
CA ASP A 114 3.60 -17.28 -16.58
C ASP A 114 3.17 -17.95 -17.91
N GLU A 115 4.14 -18.38 -18.72
CA GLU A 115 3.86 -18.90 -20.07
C GLU A 115 2.99 -20.16 -20.05
N ASP A 116 3.03 -20.95 -18.97
CA ASP A 116 2.24 -22.17 -18.82
C ASP A 116 0.94 -21.92 -18.02
N SER A 117 0.67 -20.66 -17.67
CA SER A 117 -0.54 -20.28 -16.94
C SER A 117 -1.80 -20.31 -17.81
N LYS A 118 -2.94 -20.58 -17.16
CA LYS A 118 -4.24 -20.56 -17.84
C LYS A 118 -4.64 -19.18 -18.36
N PRO A 119 -4.38 -18.05 -17.65
CA PRO A 119 -4.60 -16.70 -18.20
C PRO A 119 -3.88 -16.47 -19.53
N VAL A 120 -2.58 -16.78 -19.62
CA VAL A 120 -1.82 -16.61 -20.87
C VAL A 120 -2.31 -17.57 -21.96
N ALA A 121 -2.62 -18.81 -21.62
CA ALA A 121 -3.22 -19.75 -22.58
C ALA A 121 -4.56 -19.25 -23.13
N ARG A 122 -5.38 -18.55 -22.31
CA ARG A 122 -6.60 -17.88 -22.78
C ARG A 122 -6.27 -16.70 -23.66
N TYR A 123 -5.37 -15.82 -23.24
CA TYR A 123 -4.95 -14.65 -24.03
C TYR A 123 -4.58 -15.03 -25.47
N ASP A 124 -3.69 -16.02 -25.60
CA ASP A 124 -3.21 -16.50 -26.90
C ASP A 124 -4.33 -17.17 -27.72
N ARG A 125 -5.21 -17.94 -27.06
CA ARG A 125 -6.32 -18.62 -27.73
C ARG A 125 -7.39 -17.65 -28.25
N GLU A 126 -7.79 -16.68 -27.42
CA GLU A 126 -8.84 -15.73 -27.78
C GLU A 126 -8.35 -14.73 -28.82
N ASN A 127 -7.06 -14.36 -28.78
CA ASN A 127 -6.43 -13.42 -29.72
C ASN A 127 -7.20 -12.10 -29.86
N LYS A 128 -7.63 -11.55 -28.71
CA LYS A 128 -8.38 -10.28 -28.58
C LYS A 128 -7.62 -9.24 -27.75
N GLY A 129 -6.32 -9.45 -27.53
CA GLY A 129 -5.57 -8.73 -26.50
C GLY A 129 -6.17 -8.96 -25.12
N ILE A 130 -5.99 -7.99 -24.22
CA ILE A 130 -6.47 -8.05 -22.85
C ILE A 130 -7.99 -8.22 -22.75
N LEU A 131 -8.77 -7.74 -23.75
CA LEU A 131 -10.22 -7.92 -23.81
C LEU A 131 -10.65 -9.38 -23.96
N GLY A 132 -9.71 -10.28 -24.30
CA GLY A 132 -9.92 -11.71 -24.19
C GLY A 132 -9.98 -12.20 -22.75
N GLY A 133 -9.26 -11.56 -21.82
CA GLY A 133 -9.09 -11.97 -20.42
C GLY A 133 -9.79 -11.08 -19.39
N ILE A 134 -10.06 -9.82 -19.71
CA ILE A 134 -10.69 -8.83 -18.83
C ILE A 134 -11.83 -8.12 -19.59
N SER A 135 -12.94 -7.83 -18.92
CA SER A 135 -14.07 -7.15 -19.54
C SER A 135 -13.73 -5.72 -19.94
N LYS A 136 -14.41 -5.20 -20.96
CA LYS A 136 -14.14 -3.86 -21.49
C LYS A 136 -14.36 -2.80 -20.41
N GLU A 137 -15.40 -2.95 -19.60
CA GLU A 137 -15.75 -2.03 -18.52
C GLU A 137 -14.60 -1.88 -17.52
N LEU A 138 -13.98 -2.98 -17.08
CA LEU A 138 -12.81 -2.90 -16.19
C LEU A 138 -11.59 -2.30 -16.89
N VAL A 139 -11.37 -2.63 -18.17
CA VAL A 139 -10.26 -2.05 -18.94
C VAL A 139 -10.42 -0.54 -19.10
N ASP A 140 -11.64 -0.06 -19.37
CA ASP A 140 -11.94 1.37 -19.44
C ASP A 140 -11.67 2.02 -18.08
N GLU A 141 -12.19 1.47 -16.97
CA GLU A 141 -11.96 2.00 -15.62
C GLU A 141 -10.48 2.05 -15.20
N MET A 142 -9.67 1.08 -15.63
CA MET A 142 -8.22 1.08 -15.41
C MET A 142 -7.52 2.17 -16.23
N ASN A 143 -7.94 2.41 -17.49
CA ASN A 143 -7.33 3.40 -18.38
C ASN A 143 -7.83 4.83 -18.12
N GLU A 144 -8.98 5.00 -17.45
CA GLU A 144 -9.50 6.30 -17.01
C GLU A 144 -8.89 6.78 -15.69
N ALA A 145 -8.20 5.90 -14.94
CA ALA A 145 -7.43 6.30 -13.78
C ALA A 145 -6.18 7.08 -14.21
N ASP A 146 -5.76 8.05 -13.41
CA ASP A 146 -4.51 8.79 -13.67
C ASP A 146 -3.27 7.94 -13.37
N ILE A 147 -3.37 7.02 -12.42
CA ILE A 147 -2.32 6.04 -12.10
C ILE A 147 -2.97 4.70 -11.75
N PHE A 148 -2.61 3.65 -12.48
CA PHE A 148 -3.04 2.28 -12.20
C PHE A 148 -1.87 1.40 -11.71
N MET A 149 -2.05 0.82 -10.51
CA MET A 149 -1.09 -0.07 -9.87
C MET A 149 -1.62 -1.49 -9.65
N LEU A 150 -0.75 -2.50 -9.84
CA LEU A 150 -1.07 -3.90 -9.53
C LEU A 150 0.12 -4.70 -8.97
N ASN A 151 -0.13 -5.93 -8.50
CA ASN A 151 0.93 -6.86 -8.09
C ASN A 151 1.40 -7.73 -9.27
N ASN A 152 2.66 -7.57 -9.68
CA ASN A 152 3.31 -8.41 -10.70
C ASN A 152 3.97 -9.60 -10.00
N GLU A 153 3.28 -10.74 -9.93
CA GLU A 153 3.70 -11.90 -9.13
C GLU A 153 4.42 -12.99 -9.95
N PHE A 154 5.43 -12.59 -10.75
CA PHE A 154 6.24 -13.46 -11.59
C PHE A 154 7.48 -12.70 -12.09
N ALA A 155 8.43 -13.40 -12.71
CA ALA A 155 9.58 -12.77 -13.37
C ALA A 155 9.41 -12.74 -14.90
N TYR A 156 9.89 -11.68 -15.57
CA TYR A 156 10.07 -11.65 -17.03
C TYR A 156 11.48 -12.13 -17.39
N SER A 157 11.60 -13.29 -18.03
CA SER A 157 12.90 -13.75 -18.53
C SER A 157 12.77 -14.97 -19.45
N THR A 158 13.77 -15.20 -20.30
CA THR A 158 14.00 -16.49 -20.98
C THR A 158 15.20 -17.24 -20.39
N ARG A 159 15.82 -16.69 -19.34
CA ARG A 159 17.02 -17.16 -18.66
C ARG A 159 16.70 -17.47 -17.19
N GLY A 160 17.74 -17.67 -16.38
CA GLY A 160 17.60 -18.06 -14.98
C GLY A 160 17.33 -19.55 -14.76
N THR A 161 17.47 -19.98 -13.51
CA THR A 161 17.27 -21.38 -13.09
C THR A 161 16.10 -21.46 -12.12
N GLU A 162 15.12 -22.28 -12.48
CA GLU A 162 13.94 -22.58 -11.65
C GLU A 162 14.34 -23.10 -10.26
N ILE A 163 13.72 -22.56 -9.22
CA ILE A 163 13.84 -23.05 -7.85
C ILE A 163 12.93 -24.27 -7.65
N LYS A 164 13.50 -25.46 -7.85
CA LYS A 164 12.77 -26.74 -7.86
C LYS A 164 12.11 -27.11 -6.53
N GLU A 165 12.54 -26.50 -5.44
CA GLU A 165 12.01 -26.71 -4.11
C GLU A 165 10.68 -25.96 -3.89
N LYS A 166 10.35 -24.97 -4.72
CA LYS A 166 9.07 -24.28 -4.65
C LYS A 166 7.96 -25.13 -5.27
N SER A 167 6.77 -25.06 -4.68
CA SER A 167 5.57 -25.72 -5.23
C SER A 167 5.06 -25.04 -6.51
N TYR A 168 5.34 -23.75 -6.65
CA TYR A 168 4.96 -22.93 -7.79
C TYR A 168 6.09 -21.95 -8.10
N THR A 169 6.44 -21.87 -9.38
CA THR A 169 7.36 -20.90 -9.93
C THR A 169 6.73 -20.27 -11.16
N PHE A 170 6.86 -18.96 -11.33
CA PHE A 170 6.23 -18.22 -12.42
C PHE A 170 7.24 -17.43 -13.24
N ARG A 171 7.25 -17.64 -14.57
CA ARG A 171 8.07 -16.89 -15.51
C ARG A 171 7.32 -16.59 -16.79
N ALA A 172 7.22 -15.30 -17.08
CA ALA A 172 6.71 -14.78 -18.33
C ALA A 172 7.86 -14.58 -19.33
N HIS A 173 7.60 -14.79 -20.62
CA HIS A 173 8.52 -14.29 -21.64
C HIS A 173 8.49 -12.74 -21.62
N PRO A 174 9.63 -12.02 -21.77
CA PRO A 174 9.65 -10.55 -21.73
C PRO A 174 8.62 -9.84 -22.61
N LYS A 175 8.35 -10.39 -23.81
CA LYS A 175 7.26 -9.94 -24.71
C LYS A 175 5.88 -9.79 -24.03
N ARG A 176 5.59 -10.51 -22.95
CA ARG A 176 4.31 -10.46 -22.23
C ARG A 176 4.12 -9.16 -21.46
N VAL A 177 5.15 -8.32 -21.32
CA VAL A 177 5.02 -6.98 -20.75
C VAL A 177 4.00 -6.11 -21.51
N GLY A 178 3.77 -6.41 -22.80
CA GLY A 178 2.70 -5.78 -23.58
C GLY A 178 1.31 -5.93 -22.97
N ILE A 179 1.06 -7.00 -22.21
CA ILE A 179 -0.22 -7.20 -21.51
C ILE A 179 -0.44 -6.14 -20.44
N LEU A 180 0.61 -5.72 -19.70
CA LEU A 180 0.48 -4.62 -18.74
C LEU A 180 0.12 -3.31 -19.44
N LYS A 181 0.69 -3.06 -20.62
CA LYS A 181 0.34 -1.87 -21.43
C LYS A 181 -1.10 -1.91 -21.91
N GLU A 182 -1.59 -3.08 -22.32
CA GLU A 182 -2.99 -3.24 -22.72
C GLU A 182 -3.94 -3.07 -21.54
N MET A 183 -3.52 -3.42 -20.32
CA MET A 183 -4.27 -3.14 -19.09
C MET A 183 -4.23 -1.65 -18.69
N GLY A 184 -3.26 -0.88 -19.19
CA GLY A 184 -3.04 0.52 -18.79
C GLY A 184 -2.24 0.67 -17.48
N ALA A 185 -1.44 -0.32 -17.09
CA ALA A 185 -0.69 -0.25 -15.83
C ALA A 185 0.54 0.69 -15.93
N ASP A 186 0.63 1.64 -15.00
CA ASP A 186 1.73 2.59 -14.90
C ASP A 186 2.84 2.09 -13.98
N ILE A 187 2.45 1.42 -12.89
CA ILE A 187 3.36 0.95 -11.85
C ILE A 187 2.99 -0.45 -11.35
N VAL A 188 4.00 -1.26 -11.04
CA VAL A 188 3.80 -2.58 -10.43
C VAL A 188 4.59 -2.77 -9.13
N SER A 189 4.04 -3.56 -8.22
CA SER A 189 4.82 -4.12 -7.12
C SER A 189 5.58 -5.37 -7.58
N LEU A 190 6.87 -5.44 -7.25
CA LEU A 190 7.71 -6.64 -7.37
C LEU A 190 8.05 -7.25 -6.00
N ALA A 191 7.62 -6.63 -4.90
CA ALA A 191 7.85 -7.17 -3.57
C ALA A 191 6.88 -8.33 -3.28
N ASN A 192 7.22 -9.53 -3.74
CA ASN A 192 6.44 -10.74 -3.48
C ASN A 192 7.34 -11.99 -3.43
N ASN A 193 6.75 -13.12 -3.06
CA ASN A 193 7.43 -14.40 -2.94
C ASN A 193 7.78 -15.05 -4.28
N HIS A 194 7.51 -14.42 -5.43
CA HIS A 194 7.72 -14.98 -6.78
C HIS A 194 8.77 -14.24 -7.62
N ALA A 195 9.25 -13.09 -7.16
CA ALA A 195 10.23 -12.26 -7.87
C ALA A 195 11.57 -12.96 -8.20
N LEU A 196 11.97 -13.99 -7.45
CA LEU A 196 13.23 -14.73 -7.63
C LEU A 196 13.03 -16.22 -7.96
N ASP A 197 11.86 -16.59 -8.48
CA ASP A 197 11.54 -17.97 -8.87
C ASP A 197 12.53 -18.61 -9.85
N PHE A 198 13.18 -17.77 -10.66
CA PHE A 198 14.23 -18.16 -11.61
C PHE A 198 15.59 -17.51 -11.30
N GLY A 199 15.76 -17.04 -10.05
CA GLY A 199 16.98 -16.44 -9.54
C GLY A 199 17.24 -15.02 -10.04
N VAL A 200 18.40 -14.48 -9.64
CA VAL A 200 18.78 -13.07 -9.84
C VAL A 200 18.84 -12.69 -11.32
N GLU A 201 19.23 -13.59 -12.22
CA GLU A 201 19.25 -13.29 -13.66
C GLU A 201 17.86 -12.92 -14.17
N ALA A 202 16.82 -13.66 -13.76
CA ALA A 202 15.45 -13.39 -14.17
C ALA A 202 14.88 -12.12 -13.51
N LEU A 203 15.30 -11.81 -12.27
CA LEU A 203 14.94 -10.56 -11.61
C LEU A 203 15.54 -9.34 -12.33
N LEU A 204 16.81 -9.42 -12.76
CA LEU A 204 17.45 -8.35 -13.52
C LEU A 204 16.83 -8.17 -14.91
N ASP A 205 16.48 -9.27 -15.58
CA ASP A 205 15.71 -9.23 -16.83
C ASP A 205 14.32 -8.60 -16.61
N THR A 206 13.70 -8.83 -15.46
CA THR A 206 12.42 -8.22 -15.06
C THR A 206 12.52 -6.70 -14.97
N PHE A 207 13.54 -6.19 -14.28
CA PHE A 207 13.78 -4.74 -14.20
C PHE A 207 13.98 -4.13 -15.59
N THR A 208 14.84 -4.74 -16.41
CA THR A 208 15.11 -4.28 -17.78
C THR A 208 13.84 -4.28 -18.63
N THR A 209 13.03 -5.35 -18.53
CA THR A 209 11.78 -5.48 -19.31
C THR A 209 10.77 -4.41 -18.95
N LEU A 210 10.62 -4.08 -17.66
CA LEU A 210 9.71 -3.04 -17.19
C LEU A 210 10.22 -1.64 -17.57
N GLU A 211 11.51 -1.37 -17.40
CA GLU A 211 12.15 -0.10 -17.78
C GLU A 211 12.03 0.17 -19.28
N GLU A 212 12.30 -0.82 -20.14
CA GLU A 212 12.13 -0.70 -21.59
C GLU A 212 10.66 -0.55 -22.01
N ALA A 213 9.74 -1.08 -21.20
CA ALA A 213 8.31 -0.90 -21.41
C ALA A 213 7.82 0.48 -20.95
N GLY A 214 8.58 1.20 -20.12
CA GLY A 214 8.12 2.43 -19.47
C GLY A 214 7.08 2.18 -18.39
N ILE A 215 7.19 1.05 -17.68
CA ILE A 215 6.34 0.70 -16.53
C ILE A 215 7.22 0.79 -15.29
N ASP A 216 6.83 1.63 -14.34
CA ASP A 216 7.57 1.79 -13.10
C ASP A 216 7.38 0.59 -12.17
N TYR A 217 8.31 0.42 -11.24
CA TYR A 217 8.21 -0.63 -10.24
C TYR A 217 8.77 -0.22 -8.88
N VAL A 218 8.18 -0.82 -7.83
CA VAL A 218 8.57 -0.63 -6.44
C VAL A 218 8.74 -1.95 -5.71
N GLY A 219 9.49 -1.92 -4.60
CA GLY A 219 9.62 -3.05 -3.68
C GLY A 219 10.69 -4.09 -4.05
N ALA A 220 11.39 -3.90 -5.17
CA ALA A 220 12.57 -4.66 -5.55
C ALA A 220 13.59 -3.78 -6.26
N GLY A 221 14.86 -4.19 -6.26
CA GLY A 221 15.91 -3.42 -6.91
C GLY A 221 17.22 -4.17 -7.04
N ILE A 222 18.16 -3.58 -7.77
CA ILE A 222 19.53 -4.10 -7.93
C ILE A 222 20.34 -4.12 -6.63
N ASN A 223 19.88 -3.36 -5.63
CA ASN A 223 20.40 -3.27 -4.28
C ASN A 223 19.29 -2.76 -3.34
N MET A 224 19.58 -2.68 -2.04
CA MET A 224 18.60 -2.26 -1.03
C MET A 224 18.16 -0.80 -1.21
N ASP A 225 19.05 0.10 -1.64
CA ASP A 225 18.68 1.51 -1.85
C ASP A 225 17.64 1.66 -2.96
N ARG A 226 17.79 0.94 -4.08
CA ARG A 226 16.74 0.93 -5.13
C ARG A 226 15.48 0.20 -4.68
N ALA A 227 15.60 -0.91 -3.95
CA ALA A 227 14.47 -1.71 -3.52
C ALA A 227 13.56 -0.98 -2.52
N LYS A 228 14.15 -0.13 -1.66
CA LYS A 228 13.42 0.64 -0.64
C LYS A 228 12.94 2.02 -1.13
N ALA A 229 13.46 2.51 -2.27
CA ALA A 229 13.17 3.86 -2.77
C ALA A 229 11.70 4.00 -3.20
N PRO A 230 11.02 5.10 -2.82
CA PRO A 230 9.71 5.43 -3.36
C PRO A 230 9.78 5.78 -4.85
N VAL A 231 8.68 5.56 -5.57
CA VAL A 231 8.43 6.14 -6.90
C VAL A 231 7.42 7.27 -6.75
N TYR A 232 7.63 8.37 -7.46
CA TYR A 232 6.81 9.59 -7.35
C TYR A 232 6.17 9.93 -8.69
N TYR A 233 4.89 10.28 -8.65
CA TYR A 233 4.15 10.88 -9.76
C TYR A 233 3.64 12.25 -9.33
N THR A 234 3.75 13.25 -10.21
CA THR A 234 3.20 14.59 -9.96
C THR A 234 2.14 14.89 -11.01
N ILE A 235 0.90 15.13 -10.56
CA ILE A 235 -0.25 15.48 -11.39
C ILE A 235 -0.78 16.82 -10.91
N GLY A 236 -0.69 17.84 -11.77
CA GLY A 236 -0.91 19.22 -11.34
C GLY A 236 0.09 19.61 -10.25
N ASP A 237 -0.44 20.05 -9.10
CA ASP A 237 0.36 20.43 -7.92
C ASP A 237 0.45 19.31 -6.86
N THR A 238 -0.14 18.14 -7.13
CA THR A 238 -0.17 17.01 -6.19
C THR A 238 0.89 15.98 -6.55
N THR A 239 1.76 15.65 -5.59
CA THR A 239 2.74 14.56 -5.70
C THR A 239 2.27 13.34 -4.92
N ILE A 240 2.23 12.19 -5.60
CA ILE A 240 1.86 10.88 -5.04
C ILE A 240 3.10 10.00 -5.00
N ALA A 241 3.40 9.42 -3.84
CA ALA A 241 4.49 8.49 -3.65
C ALA A 241 3.99 7.06 -3.48
N TYR A 242 4.69 6.10 -4.07
CA TYR A 242 4.41 4.68 -3.99
C TYR A 242 5.60 3.95 -3.36
N VAL A 243 5.32 3.13 -2.36
CA VAL A 243 6.29 2.21 -1.76
C VAL A 243 5.68 0.83 -1.64
N ALA A 244 6.50 -0.21 -1.76
CA ALA A 244 6.04 -1.58 -1.63
C ALA A 244 7.00 -2.46 -0.83
N ALA A 245 6.45 -3.46 -0.14
CA ALA A 245 7.23 -4.44 0.60
C ALA A 245 6.49 -5.78 0.73
N SER A 246 7.23 -6.83 1.09
CA SER A 246 6.66 -8.15 1.29
C SER A 246 6.85 -8.66 2.72
N HIS A 247 5.79 -9.20 3.31
CA HIS A 247 5.86 -10.05 4.50
C HIS A 247 5.88 -11.55 4.11
N VAL A 248 5.97 -11.86 2.81
CA VAL A 248 6.04 -13.24 2.32
C VAL A 248 7.26 -13.35 1.42
N ILE A 249 8.39 -13.72 2.01
CA ILE A 249 9.66 -13.90 1.29
C ILE A 249 10.12 -15.33 1.49
N TYR A 250 10.41 -16.01 0.38
CA TYR A 250 10.70 -17.45 0.38
C TYR A 250 12.00 -17.80 1.12
N ALA A 251 13.06 -17.00 0.94
CA ALA A 251 14.37 -17.24 1.55
C ALA A 251 15.07 -15.94 1.95
N MET A 252 15.93 -16.01 2.98
CA MET A 252 16.63 -14.83 3.54
C MET A 252 17.60 -14.15 2.55
N ASP A 253 18.10 -14.88 1.56
CA ASP A 253 18.97 -14.35 0.52
C ASP A 253 18.20 -13.67 -0.63
N TRP A 254 16.86 -13.68 -0.59
CA TRP A 254 16.00 -12.97 -1.55
C TRP A 254 15.77 -11.51 -1.17
N TYR A 255 16.14 -11.14 0.06
CA TYR A 255 16.23 -9.73 0.44
C TYR A 255 17.37 -9.07 -0.31
N ALA A 256 17.11 -7.87 -0.82
CA ALA A 256 18.14 -7.00 -1.33
C ALA A 256 19.18 -6.70 -0.23
N THR A 257 20.41 -6.44 -0.65
CA THR A 257 21.45 -5.85 0.22
C THR A 257 22.12 -4.71 -0.53
N ASP A 258 23.10 -4.04 0.07
CA ASP A 258 23.88 -3.00 -0.60
C ASP A 258 24.53 -3.48 -1.91
N THR A 259 24.76 -4.79 -2.06
CA THR A 259 25.46 -5.39 -3.19
C THR A 259 24.71 -6.52 -3.88
N ARG A 260 23.48 -6.83 -3.46
CA ARG A 260 22.72 -7.96 -4.00
C ARG A 260 21.31 -7.51 -4.41
N PRO A 261 20.87 -7.84 -5.64
CA PRO A 261 19.49 -7.63 -6.05
C PRO A 261 18.51 -8.44 -5.21
N GLY A 262 17.31 -7.92 -5.04
CA GLY A 262 16.25 -8.60 -4.32
C GLY A 262 15.11 -7.66 -3.95
N MET A 263 14.26 -8.11 -3.04
CA MET A 263 13.11 -7.36 -2.56
C MET A 263 13.39 -6.72 -1.20
N ILE A 264 12.64 -5.67 -0.88
CA ILE A 264 12.48 -5.22 0.50
C ILE A 264 11.36 -6.03 1.16
N GLY A 265 11.59 -6.44 2.41
CA GLY A 265 10.57 -7.09 3.21
C GLY A 265 10.18 -6.30 4.44
N THR A 266 9.15 -6.78 5.13
CA THR A 266 8.54 -6.07 6.27
C THR A 266 8.15 -6.99 7.43
N TYR A 267 8.85 -8.12 7.59
CA TYR A 267 8.77 -8.93 8.83
C TYR A 267 9.19 -8.10 10.05
N ASP A 268 10.30 -7.36 9.91
CA ASP A 268 10.61 -6.20 10.74
C ASP A 268 10.27 -4.95 9.92
N PRO A 269 9.27 -4.15 10.34
CA PRO A 269 8.83 -3.00 9.56
C PRO A 269 9.80 -1.83 9.63
N ALA A 270 10.83 -1.84 10.49
CA ALA A 270 11.65 -0.65 10.76
C ALA A 270 12.25 -0.04 9.49
N LEU A 271 12.82 -0.86 8.61
CA LEU A 271 13.39 -0.38 7.34
C LEU A 271 12.30 0.15 6.41
N PHE A 272 11.19 -0.58 6.25
CA PHE A 272 10.12 -0.13 5.37
C PHE A 272 9.42 1.14 5.89
N VAL A 273 9.32 1.31 7.20
CA VAL A 273 8.86 2.54 7.85
C VAL A 273 9.77 3.73 7.50
N THR A 274 11.08 3.53 7.29
CA THR A 274 11.93 4.62 6.80
C THR A 274 11.59 5.03 5.37
N SER A 275 11.27 4.07 4.49
CA SER A 275 10.78 4.37 3.14
C SER A 275 9.47 5.14 3.15
N ILE A 276 8.53 4.78 4.02
CA ILE A 276 7.24 5.49 4.16
C ILE A 276 7.45 6.93 4.63
N LYS A 277 8.38 7.15 5.57
CA LYS A 277 8.72 8.50 6.05
C LYS A 277 9.39 9.34 4.96
N GLU A 278 10.34 8.77 4.23
CA GLU A 278 10.98 9.42 3.08
C GLU A 278 9.94 9.77 2.00
N ALA A 279 9.00 8.86 1.71
CA ALA A 279 7.88 9.13 0.83
C ALA A 279 7.07 10.34 1.33
N LYS A 280 6.65 10.34 2.61
CA LYS A 280 5.83 11.41 3.18
C LYS A 280 6.52 12.76 3.24
N GLU A 281 7.83 12.80 3.44
CA GLU A 281 8.60 14.05 3.44
C GLU A 281 8.65 14.71 2.04
N ASN A 282 8.39 13.95 0.97
CA ASN A 282 8.56 14.39 -0.41
C ASN A 282 7.28 14.26 -1.27
N SER A 283 6.12 14.00 -0.65
CA SER A 283 4.85 13.87 -1.37
C SER A 283 3.65 14.32 -0.54
N ASP A 284 2.55 14.63 -1.23
CA ASP A 284 1.27 15.01 -0.62
C ASP A 284 0.49 13.78 -0.18
N PHE A 285 0.54 12.71 -0.99
CA PHE A 285 -0.15 11.44 -0.74
C PHE A 285 0.85 10.27 -0.80
N VAL A 286 0.77 9.33 0.14
CA VAL A 286 1.63 8.13 0.18
C VAL A 286 0.80 6.85 0.10
N VAL A 287 1.07 6.04 -0.92
CA VAL A 287 0.51 4.71 -1.11
C VAL A 287 1.52 3.65 -0.66
N VAL A 288 1.09 2.79 0.25
CA VAL A 288 1.79 1.56 0.60
C VAL A 288 1.11 0.38 -0.08
N TYR A 289 1.83 -0.35 -0.92
CA TYR A 289 1.35 -1.58 -1.55
C TYR A 289 2.11 -2.78 -0.97
N VAL A 290 1.42 -3.72 -0.33
CA VAL A 290 2.06 -4.73 0.53
C VAL A 290 1.58 -6.14 0.25
N HIS A 291 2.54 -7.06 0.12
CA HIS A 291 2.29 -8.47 -0.17
C HIS A 291 2.40 -9.29 1.12
N TRP A 292 1.28 -9.75 1.68
CA TRP A 292 1.21 -10.22 3.07
C TRP A 292 0.05 -11.17 3.38
N GLY A 293 -0.02 -11.63 4.62
CA GLY A 293 -1.16 -12.39 5.10
C GLY A 293 -1.02 -13.88 4.84
N LYS A 294 -2.16 -14.56 4.90
CA LYS A 294 -2.25 -16.00 4.72
C LYS A 294 -3.12 -16.29 3.50
N GLU A 295 -2.65 -17.19 2.65
CA GLU A 295 -3.41 -17.62 1.49
C GLU A 295 -4.81 -18.14 1.86
N ARG A 296 -5.80 -17.75 1.05
CA ARG A 296 -7.17 -18.27 1.00
C ARG A 296 -7.97 -18.08 2.28
N THR A 297 -7.73 -17.00 3.01
CA THR A 297 -8.57 -16.59 4.13
C THR A 297 -9.00 -15.14 3.97
N HIS A 298 -10.32 -14.89 4.11
CA HIS A 298 -10.89 -13.55 4.02
C HIS A 298 -10.63 -12.70 5.27
N GLU A 299 -10.34 -13.35 6.42
CA GLU A 299 -9.98 -12.65 7.65
C GLU A 299 -8.49 -12.33 7.66
N PRO A 300 -8.09 -11.04 7.72
CA PRO A 300 -6.69 -10.68 7.84
C PRO A 300 -6.14 -11.11 9.21
N VAL A 301 -4.93 -11.66 9.21
CA VAL A 301 -4.27 -12.06 10.45
C VAL A 301 -3.77 -10.84 11.24
N ASP A 302 -3.57 -10.99 12.54
CA ASP A 302 -3.30 -9.84 13.44
C ASP A 302 -2.08 -9.01 13.05
N TYR A 303 -1.02 -9.62 12.51
CA TYR A 303 0.13 -8.85 12.05
C TYR A 303 -0.20 -7.96 10.84
N GLN A 304 -1.12 -8.36 9.95
CA GLN A 304 -1.55 -7.50 8.83
C GLN A 304 -2.20 -6.24 9.39
N LYS A 305 -3.15 -6.42 10.33
CA LYS A 305 -3.86 -5.30 10.99
C LYS A 305 -2.91 -4.37 11.74
N ASN A 306 -1.94 -4.92 12.46
CA ASN A 306 -0.95 -4.12 13.19
C ASN A 306 0.01 -3.38 12.25
N LEU A 307 0.51 -4.05 11.21
CA LEU A 307 1.42 -3.42 10.23
C LEU A 307 0.72 -2.32 9.44
N ALA A 308 -0.53 -2.52 9.02
CA ALA A 308 -1.30 -1.49 8.33
C ALA A 308 -1.37 -0.19 9.14
N LYS A 309 -1.66 -0.30 10.45
CA LYS A 309 -1.73 0.84 11.36
C LYS A 309 -0.36 1.50 11.57
N ILE A 310 0.70 0.70 11.69
CA ILE A 310 2.08 1.20 11.75
C ILE A 310 2.44 2.00 10.49
N TYR A 311 2.00 1.57 9.32
CA TYR A 311 2.28 2.27 8.06
C TYR A 311 1.53 3.61 7.96
N ILE A 312 0.24 3.62 8.31
CA ILE A 312 -0.53 4.88 8.41
C ILE A 312 0.12 5.83 9.42
N ASP A 313 0.51 5.31 10.60
CA ASP A 313 1.20 6.10 11.64
C ASP A 313 2.57 6.64 11.19
N ALA A 314 3.22 5.97 10.23
CA ALA A 314 4.49 6.40 9.66
C ALA A 314 4.35 7.45 8.56
N GLY A 315 3.14 7.68 8.04
CA GLY A 315 2.87 8.68 7.00
C GLY A 315 2.16 8.15 5.76
N ALA A 316 1.79 6.86 5.71
CA ALA A 316 0.97 6.35 4.61
C ALA A 316 -0.44 6.96 4.65
N ASP A 317 -0.96 7.30 3.48
CA ASP A 317 -2.33 7.79 3.29
C ASP A 317 -3.28 6.70 2.76
N ALA A 318 -2.72 5.63 2.17
CA ALA A 318 -3.46 4.41 1.83
C ALA A 318 -2.56 3.17 1.97
N VAL A 319 -3.15 2.05 2.42
CA VAL A 319 -2.48 0.74 2.48
C VAL A 319 -3.27 -0.29 1.67
N ILE A 320 -2.65 -0.79 0.60
CA ILE A 320 -3.26 -1.73 -0.34
C ILE A 320 -2.55 -3.08 -0.25
N GLY A 321 -3.28 -4.12 0.10
CA GLY A 321 -2.76 -5.47 0.28
C GLY A 321 -3.00 -6.39 -0.93
N CYS A 322 -2.13 -7.39 -1.05
CA CYS A 322 -2.22 -8.52 -1.98
C CYS A 322 -1.59 -9.78 -1.34
N HIS A 323 -1.55 -10.92 -2.06
CA HIS A 323 -1.09 -12.27 -1.64
C HIS A 323 -2.16 -13.27 -1.19
N PRO A 324 -3.18 -12.95 -0.37
CA PRO A 324 -4.14 -13.95 0.10
C PRO A 324 -4.90 -14.66 -1.04
N HIS A 325 -4.82 -14.16 -2.27
CA HIS A 325 -5.48 -14.70 -3.47
C HIS A 325 -7.01 -14.72 -3.39
N VAL A 326 -7.56 -14.01 -2.39
CA VAL A 326 -8.98 -13.75 -2.13
C VAL A 326 -9.12 -12.32 -1.62
N MET A 327 -10.31 -11.74 -1.75
CA MET A 327 -10.64 -10.45 -1.13
C MET A 327 -10.48 -10.53 0.39
N GLN A 328 -9.89 -9.51 1.02
CA GLN A 328 -10.00 -9.29 2.46
C GLN A 328 -10.64 -7.92 2.68
N GLY A 329 -11.16 -7.71 3.89
CA GLY A 329 -11.95 -6.52 4.21
C GLY A 329 -11.23 -5.18 4.04
N ILE A 330 -12.01 -4.12 4.10
CA ILE A 330 -11.57 -2.73 4.14
C ILE A 330 -11.74 -2.19 5.57
N GLU A 331 -10.79 -1.38 6.03
CA GLU A 331 -10.83 -0.63 7.28
C GLU A 331 -10.47 0.83 7.00
N PHE A 332 -11.11 1.76 7.72
CA PHE A 332 -10.61 3.13 7.81
C PHE A 332 -9.89 3.32 9.15
N TYR A 333 -8.62 3.70 9.10
CA TYR A 333 -7.84 4.04 10.29
C TYR A 333 -7.35 5.47 10.18
N LYS A 334 -7.77 6.33 11.13
CA LYS A 334 -7.51 7.79 11.09
C LYS A 334 -7.99 8.47 9.80
N GLY A 335 -9.11 8.00 9.26
CA GLY A 335 -9.68 8.49 7.99
C GLY A 335 -8.92 8.03 6.74
N LYS A 336 -7.94 7.14 6.88
CA LYS A 336 -7.13 6.60 5.77
C LYS A 336 -7.53 5.17 5.45
N THR A 337 -7.51 4.84 4.16
CA THR A 337 -7.99 3.56 3.65
C THR A 337 -6.97 2.45 3.84
N ILE A 338 -7.42 1.32 4.37
CA ILE A 338 -6.69 0.06 4.41
C ILE A 338 -7.53 -0.99 3.68
N ALA A 339 -7.07 -1.48 2.54
CA ALA A 339 -7.65 -2.64 1.85
C ALA A 339 -6.71 -3.83 2.09
N TYR A 340 -7.12 -4.82 2.88
CA TYR A 340 -6.20 -5.89 3.32
C TYR A 340 -5.79 -6.86 2.20
N SER A 341 -6.64 -7.05 1.18
CA SER A 341 -6.33 -7.81 -0.02
C SER A 341 -7.36 -7.54 -1.12
N LEU A 342 -6.88 -7.25 -2.33
CA LEU A 342 -7.73 -7.15 -3.54
C LEU A 342 -7.88 -8.48 -4.30
N GLY A 343 -7.33 -9.57 -3.75
CA GLY A 343 -7.43 -10.91 -4.32
C GLY A 343 -6.70 -11.08 -5.65
N ASN A 344 -7.07 -12.12 -6.39
CA ASN A 344 -6.54 -12.33 -7.74
C ASN A 344 -7.27 -11.42 -8.72
N TYR A 345 -6.55 -10.57 -9.43
CA TYR A 345 -7.15 -9.79 -10.51
C TYR A 345 -7.19 -10.59 -11.81
N TRP A 346 -6.07 -11.18 -12.24
CA TRP A 346 -6.04 -12.08 -13.40
C TRP A 346 -4.92 -13.11 -13.30
N PHE A 347 -5.18 -14.18 -12.53
CA PHE A 347 -4.13 -15.09 -12.05
C PHE A 347 -4.36 -16.58 -12.36
N ASN A 348 -5.60 -17.07 -12.19
CA ASN A 348 -5.93 -18.48 -12.39
C ASN A 348 -7.36 -18.66 -12.94
N SER A 349 -7.85 -19.90 -12.97
CA SER A 349 -9.19 -20.22 -13.53
C SER A 349 -10.28 -20.37 -12.48
N SER A 350 -10.01 -20.07 -11.21
CA SER A 350 -10.97 -20.28 -10.13
C SER A 350 -12.03 -19.20 -10.17
N LYS A 351 -13.30 -19.57 -10.04
CA LYS A 351 -14.35 -18.60 -9.80
C LYS A 351 -14.16 -17.95 -8.42
N ARG A 352 -13.87 -16.66 -8.36
CA ARG A 352 -13.57 -15.91 -7.12
C ARG A 352 -13.87 -14.43 -7.25
N GLU A 353 -14.29 -13.84 -6.15
CA GLU A 353 -14.41 -12.40 -5.96
C GLU A 353 -13.04 -11.74 -6.18
N SER A 354 -13.08 -10.60 -6.85
CA SER A 354 -11.94 -9.72 -7.13
C SER A 354 -12.42 -8.27 -7.01
N GLY A 355 -11.53 -7.29 -7.11
CA GLY A 355 -11.94 -5.89 -7.09
C GLY A 355 -10.94 -4.98 -7.78
N LEU A 356 -11.45 -3.88 -8.33
CA LEU A 356 -10.65 -2.71 -8.70
C LEU A 356 -10.95 -1.62 -7.67
N LEU A 357 -9.99 -1.34 -6.80
CA LEU A 357 -10.13 -0.28 -5.80
C LEU A 357 -9.70 1.04 -6.44
N LYS A 358 -10.51 2.08 -6.29
CA LYS A 358 -10.21 3.44 -6.71
C LYS A 358 -10.15 4.36 -5.49
N ILE A 359 -9.16 5.24 -5.46
CA ILE A 359 -9.05 6.31 -4.49
C ILE A 359 -9.08 7.63 -5.24
N TYR A 360 -10.04 8.47 -4.92
CA TYR A 360 -10.22 9.80 -5.48
C TYR A 360 -9.54 10.80 -4.55
N LEU A 361 -8.61 11.59 -5.07
CA LEU A 361 -7.97 12.70 -4.36
C LEU A 361 -8.63 13.99 -4.82
N HIS A 362 -9.47 14.56 -3.98
CA HIS A 362 -10.17 15.80 -4.28
C HIS A 362 -9.26 17.00 -4.07
N PRO A 363 -9.43 18.09 -4.85
CA PRO A 363 -8.59 19.28 -4.72
C PRO A 363 -8.76 20.04 -3.39
N ASP A 364 -9.84 19.77 -2.64
CA ASP A 364 -10.03 20.25 -1.27
C ASP A 364 -9.24 19.45 -0.21
N GLY A 365 -8.48 18.43 -0.65
CA GLY A 365 -7.66 17.56 0.19
C GLY A 365 -8.43 16.37 0.78
N THR A 366 -9.72 16.23 0.51
CA THR A 366 -10.50 15.05 0.92
C THR A 366 -10.23 13.86 0.00
N THR A 367 -10.55 12.66 0.49
CA THR A 367 -10.38 11.43 -0.28
C THR A 367 -11.61 10.55 -0.21
N GLU A 368 -12.01 9.97 -1.33
CA GLU A 368 -13.06 8.95 -1.39
C GLU A 368 -12.48 7.61 -1.84
N THR A 369 -13.02 6.53 -1.29
CA THR A 369 -12.65 5.17 -1.68
C THR A 369 -13.83 4.53 -2.38
N GLN A 370 -13.60 3.92 -3.54
CA GLN A 370 -14.58 3.13 -4.26
C GLN A 370 -14.01 1.75 -4.53
N LEU A 371 -14.82 0.71 -4.36
CA LEU A 371 -14.47 -0.65 -4.77
C LEU A 371 -15.40 -1.08 -5.90
N LEU A 372 -14.87 -1.17 -7.11
CA LEU A 372 -15.62 -1.73 -8.22
C LEU A 372 -15.66 -3.27 -8.10
N PRO A 373 -16.86 -3.88 -8.13
CA PRO A 373 -17.05 -5.28 -7.82
C PRO A 373 -16.67 -6.12 -9.03
N ALA A 374 -15.62 -6.92 -8.90
CA ALA A 374 -15.17 -7.79 -9.98
C ALA A 374 -15.32 -9.26 -9.62
N MET A 375 -15.46 -10.09 -10.64
CA MET A 375 -15.46 -11.54 -10.52
C MET A 375 -14.47 -12.11 -11.52
N ASN A 376 -13.56 -12.96 -11.05
CA ASN A 376 -12.86 -13.87 -11.93
C ASN A 376 -13.72 -15.12 -12.09
N ASP A 377 -13.96 -15.57 -13.32
CA ASP A 377 -14.57 -16.86 -13.60
C ASP A 377 -13.90 -17.47 -14.84
N ASN A 378 -13.29 -18.65 -14.66
CA ASN A 378 -12.64 -19.39 -15.74
C ASN A 378 -11.66 -18.52 -16.57
N THR A 379 -10.72 -17.84 -15.90
CA THR A 379 -9.70 -16.95 -16.49
C THR A 379 -10.25 -15.70 -17.20
N TYR A 380 -11.50 -15.34 -16.97
CA TYR A 380 -12.07 -14.09 -17.41
C TYR A 380 -12.46 -13.24 -16.20
N THR A 381 -11.91 -12.04 -16.08
CA THR A 381 -12.22 -11.10 -15.01
C THR A 381 -13.17 -10.04 -15.53
N TYR A 382 -14.31 -9.84 -14.87
CA TYR A 382 -15.34 -8.94 -15.35
C TYR A 382 -15.96 -8.11 -14.22
N LEU A 383 -16.40 -6.91 -14.56
CA LEU A 383 -17.20 -6.06 -13.69
C LEU A 383 -18.57 -6.72 -13.47
N ILE A 384 -19.00 -6.81 -12.21
CA ILE A 384 -20.35 -7.27 -11.86
C ILE A 384 -21.32 -6.13 -12.11
N THR A 385 -22.10 -6.21 -13.19
CA THR A 385 -23.09 -5.18 -13.59
C THR A 385 -24.53 -5.53 -13.24
N ASP A 386 -24.80 -6.80 -12.90
CA ASP A 386 -26.10 -7.23 -12.41
C ASP A 386 -26.34 -6.70 -10.98
N GLU A 387 -27.48 -6.05 -10.77
CA GLU A 387 -27.78 -5.33 -9.53
C GLU A 387 -27.82 -6.25 -8.30
N ASP A 388 -28.51 -7.38 -8.39
CA ASP A 388 -28.64 -8.34 -7.28
C ASP A 388 -27.27 -8.97 -6.95
N ALA A 389 -26.47 -9.28 -7.97
CA ALA A 389 -25.11 -9.78 -7.79
C ALA A 389 -24.18 -8.72 -7.16
N ARG A 390 -24.32 -7.46 -7.55
CA ARG A 390 -23.57 -6.33 -6.98
C ARG A 390 -23.90 -6.11 -5.51
N GLN A 391 -25.18 -6.10 -5.15
CA GLN A 391 -25.61 -6.03 -3.75
C GLN A 391 -25.09 -7.20 -2.93
N SER A 392 -25.10 -8.41 -3.51
CA SER A 392 -24.54 -9.60 -2.86
C SER A 392 -23.03 -9.48 -2.63
N TYR A 393 -22.31 -8.94 -3.61
CA TYR A 393 -20.87 -8.68 -3.50
C TYR A 393 -20.56 -7.66 -2.39
N TYR A 394 -21.27 -6.53 -2.35
CA TYR A 394 -21.03 -5.53 -1.31
C TYR A 394 -21.45 -6.01 0.07
N LYS A 395 -22.54 -6.78 0.18
CA LYS A 395 -22.88 -7.44 1.43
C LYS A 395 -21.75 -8.36 1.91
N PHE A 396 -21.18 -9.16 1.01
CA PHE A 396 -20.02 -9.99 1.33
C PHE A 396 -18.84 -9.14 1.79
N MET A 397 -18.54 -8.03 1.10
CA MET A 397 -17.46 -7.12 1.49
C MET A 397 -17.71 -6.47 2.84
N GLU A 398 -18.94 -6.03 3.16
CA GLU A 398 -19.30 -5.53 4.49
C GLU A 398 -19.11 -6.59 5.57
N ASP A 399 -19.50 -7.83 5.31
CA ASP A 399 -19.42 -8.94 6.27
C ASP A 399 -17.96 -9.30 6.63
N ILE A 400 -16.99 -8.97 5.77
CA ILE A 400 -15.55 -9.22 6.02
C ILE A 400 -14.74 -7.94 6.33
N SER A 401 -15.38 -6.78 6.31
CA SER A 401 -14.75 -5.47 6.53
C SER A 401 -14.95 -4.96 7.97
N PHE A 402 -14.27 -3.87 8.32
CA PHE A 402 -14.19 -3.37 9.68
C PHE A 402 -14.92 -2.02 9.80
N ASP A 403 -16.17 -2.07 10.27
CA ASP A 403 -17.00 -0.88 10.51
C ASP A 403 -17.15 0.03 9.28
N VAL A 404 -17.44 -0.56 8.13
CA VAL A 404 -17.71 0.16 6.88
C VAL A 404 -19.03 -0.25 6.23
N SER A 405 -19.59 0.65 5.41
CA SER A 405 -20.70 0.42 4.49
C SER A 405 -20.29 0.72 3.06
N PHE A 406 -20.97 0.07 2.11
CA PHE A 406 -20.85 0.36 0.68
C PHE A 406 -22.18 0.94 0.19
N ASP A 407 -22.11 2.02 -0.58
CA ASP A 407 -23.28 2.50 -1.33
C ASP A 407 -23.52 1.65 -2.59
N GLU A 408 -24.56 2.00 -3.35
CA GLU A 408 -24.87 1.27 -4.59
C GLU A 408 -23.71 1.32 -5.58
N ASN A 409 -22.96 2.42 -5.66
CA ASN A 409 -21.85 2.61 -6.60
C ASN A 409 -20.51 2.06 -6.09
N GLY A 410 -20.50 1.44 -4.90
CA GLY A 410 -19.30 0.87 -4.29
C GLY A 410 -18.43 1.86 -3.55
N PHE A 411 -18.90 3.10 -3.33
CA PHE A 411 -18.20 4.03 -2.44
C PHE A 411 -18.28 3.53 -1.00
N VAL A 412 -17.13 3.59 -0.33
CA VAL A 412 -16.94 3.02 1.00
C VAL A 412 -16.93 4.14 2.03
N SER A 413 -17.75 3.99 3.06
CA SER A 413 -17.85 4.95 4.18
C SER A 413 -17.72 4.24 5.53
N PRO A 414 -17.10 4.86 6.54
CA PRO A 414 -17.17 4.36 7.91
C PRO A 414 -18.61 4.32 8.44
N LYS A 415 -18.94 3.31 9.25
CA LYS A 415 -20.25 3.15 9.92
C LYS A 415 -20.36 3.94 11.23
#